data_AF-A0A7V8VJU2-F1
#
_entry.id   AF-A0A7V8VJU2-F1
#
_cell.length_a   1.000
_cell.length_b   1.000
_cell.length_c   1.000
_cell.angle_alpha   90.00
_cell.angle_beta   90.00
_cell.angle_gamma   90.00
#
_symmetry.space_group_name_H-M   'P 1'
#
loop_
_entity.id
_entity.type
_entity.pdbx_description
1 polymer ?
#
loop_
_entity_poly.entity_id
_entity_poly.type
_entity_poly.pdbx_seq_one_letter_code
_entity_poly.pdbx_strand_id
1 'polypeptide(L)'
;MTSPTNITSSNGLASFRSTDPKETKAREGALQAALTQIERQFGQGSVMKLGADATVEVETIPTGALSLDLALGVGGVPRGRIVEIFGPESSGKTTLIYHIIAQAQARGGVCAFVDAEHAMDPAYARRIGVNTDELLVSQPDYGEQALEIVDVLVRSGAVDVVAIDSVAALTPRVELEGQMGDQQVGLQARLMSQALRKLAGNLNRAKTVCLFTNQIREKIGVSFGSPETQPGGRALKFYSSQRLDIRRIETLKNGTEAVGNRVRVKVVKNKVAAPFRQAEFDVEYGMGISAEGSILDLALEHDLVRKSGSFFSYGELRLGQGRINTKAFLAENTEIRDEIESKVLEVLGLRDQPASDESAGTTNSTGAGDAGEAGSAGEVALAQEPEREAA
;
A
#
# COMPACT_ATOMS: atom_id res chain seq x y z
N MET A 1 7.30 -42.93 52.40
CA MET A 1 6.02 -42.22 52.41
C MET A 1 6.31 -40.73 52.55
N THR A 2 5.79 -39.94 51.61
CA THR A 2 5.52 -38.48 51.63
C THR A 2 6.71 -37.55 51.89
N SER A 3 7.44 -37.09 50.88
CA SER A 3 7.13 -36.05 49.86
C SER A 3 6.97 -34.63 50.43
N PRO A 4 7.75 -33.63 49.94
CA PRO A 4 7.72 -32.24 50.41
C PRO A 4 6.52 -31.45 49.86
N THR A 5 6.15 -30.44 50.64
CA THR A 5 5.04 -29.51 50.48
C THR A 5 5.09 -28.74 49.15
N ASN A 6 4.08 -28.94 48.32
CA ASN A 6 3.86 -28.19 47.10
C ASN A 6 3.14 -26.87 47.44
N ILE A 7 3.87 -25.75 47.41
CA ILE A 7 3.26 -24.41 47.36
C ILE A 7 2.80 -24.20 45.92
N THR A 8 1.51 -24.45 45.67
CA THR A 8 0.86 -24.01 44.43
C THR A 8 0.43 -22.56 44.64
N SER A 9 1.15 -21.63 44.02
CA SER A 9 0.68 -20.26 43.81
C SER A 9 -0.47 -20.30 42.80
N SER A 10 -1.70 -20.34 43.32
CA SER A 10 -2.91 -20.10 42.53
C SER A 10 -2.88 -18.65 42.03
N ASN A 11 -2.68 -18.49 40.72
CA ASN A 11 -2.82 -17.22 40.03
C ASN A 11 -4.31 -16.84 40.05
N GLY A 12 -4.72 -16.11 41.08
CA GLY A 12 -6.05 -15.53 41.24
C GLY A 12 -6.27 -14.37 40.27
N LEU A 13 -6.75 -14.67 39.06
CA LEU A 13 -7.55 -13.72 38.29
C LEU A 13 -9.01 -13.91 38.73
N ALA A 14 -9.37 -13.31 39.86
CA ALA A 14 -10.75 -13.20 40.29
C ALA A 14 -11.54 -12.37 39.26
N SER A 15 -12.54 -12.97 38.64
CA SER A 15 -13.50 -12.27 37.79
C SER A 15 -14.28 -11.24 38.62
N PHE A 16 -13.95 -9.96 38.45
CA PHE A 16 -14.69 -8.81 39.03
C PHE A 16 -16.10 -8.60 38.44
N ARG A 17 -16.67 -9.60 37.75
CA ARG A 17 -17.99 -9.48 37.11
C ARG A 17 -19.04 -10.13 37.99
N SER A 18 -20.07 -9.37 38.37
CA SER A 18 -21.25 -9.94 39.01
C SER A 18 -21.95 -10.89 38.05
N THR A 19 -22.39 -12.03 38.59
CA THR A 19 -23.07 -13.11 37.85
C THR A 19 -24.60 -12.99 37.93
N ASP A 20 -25.12 -11.93 38.53
CA ASP A 20 -26.56 -11.69 38.63
C ASP A 20 -27.13 -11.31 37.25
N PRO A 21 -28.09 -12.10 36.71
CA PRO A 21 -28.72 -11.82 35.42
C PRO A 21 -29.43 -10.46 35.35
N LYS A 22 -29.94 -9.95 36.48
CA LYS A 22 -30.60 -8.63 36.52
C LYS A 22 -29.60 -7.49 36.37
N GLU A 23 -28.45 -7.57 37.01
CA GLU A 23 -27.39 -6.55 36.91
C GLU A 23 -26.76 -6.52 35.51
N THR A 24 -26.60 -7.70 34.89
CA THR A 24 -26.08 -7.81 33.52
C THR A 24 -27.02 -7.12 32.53
N LYS A 25 -28.33 -7.34 32.64
CA LYS A 25 -29.33 -6.71 31.76
C LYS A 25 -29.42 -5.19 31.97
N ALA A 26 -29.32 -4.72 33.21
CA ALA A 26 -29.28 -3.28 33.50
C ALA A 26 -28.03 -2.61 32.93
N ARG A 27 -26.88 -3.30 32.99
CA ARG A 27 -25.61 -2.83 32.42
C ARG A 27 -25.63 -2.78 30.90
N GLU A 28 -26.21 -3.78 30.24
CA GLU A 28 -26.44 -3.78 28.80
C GLU A 28 -27.36 -2.64 28.36
N GLY A 29 -28.44 -2.38 29.12
CA GLY A 29 -29.32 -1.25 28.87
C GLY A 29 -28.60 0.10 29.00
N ALA A 30 -27.79 0.27 30.06
CA ALA A 30 -27.00 1.49 30.26
C ALA A 30 -25.94 1.67 29.17
N LEU A 31 -25.29 0.59 28.73
CA LEU A 31 -24.34 0.61 27.62
C LEU A 31 -25.03 1.02 26.32
N GLN A 32 -26.20 0.44 26.01
CA GLN A 32 -26.93 0.76 24.79
C GLN A 32 -27.42 2.22 24.77
N ALA A 33 -27.87 2.74 25.92
CA ALA A 33 -28.25 4.14 26.06
C ALA A 33 -27.04 5.07 25.85
N ALA A 34 -25.88 4.73 26.42
CA ALA A 34 -24.64 5.47 26.22
C ALA A 34 -24.18 5.45 24.75
N LEU A 35 -24.22 4.28 24.08
CA LEU A 35 -23.89 4.16 22.65
C LEU A 35 -24.83 5.03 21.79
N THR A 36 -26.13 4.97 22.04
CA THR A 36 -27.13 5.79 21.33
C THR A 36 -26.92 7.29 21.57
N GLN A 37 -26.56 7.68 22.80
CA GLN A 37 -26.25 9.07 23.12
C GLN A 37 -24.99 9.55 22.39
N ILE A 38 -23.95 8.72 22.33
CA ILE A 38 -22.71 9.01 21.60
C ILE A 38 -23.01 9.18 20.10
N GLU A 39 -23.76 8.25 19.48
CA GLU A 39 -24.15 8.35 18.08
C GLU A 39 -25.00 9.60 17.79
N ARG A 40 -25.93 9.96 18.67
CA ARG A 40 -26.75 11.18 18.50
C ARG A 40 -25.92 12.46 18.61
N GLN A 41 -24.90 12.48 19.48
CA GLN A 41 -24.06 13.67 19.69
C GLN A 41 -22.95 13.82 18.64
N PHE A 42 -22.37 12.71 18.18
CA PHE A 42 -21.15 12.70 17.37
C PHE A 42 -21.32 12.08 15.98
N GLY A 43 -22.53 11.64 15.64
CA GLY A 43 -22.87 11.04 14.35
C GLY A 43 -22.80 9.51 14.35
N GLN A 44 -23.42 8.91 13.34
CA GLN A 44 -23.41 7.46 13.13
C GLN A 44 -21.97 6.97 12.91
N GLY A 45 -21.59 5.85 13.56
CA GLY A 45 -20.24 5.30 13.46
C GLY A 45 -19.19 5.95 14.38
N SER A 46 -19.59 6.88 15.26
CA SER A 46 -18.70 7.47 16.27
C SER A 46 -18.23 6.48 17.35
N VAL A 47 -18.99 5.41 17.57
CA VAL A 47 -18.62 4.28 18.44
C VAL A 47 -19.18 2.98 17.85
N MET A 48 -18.34 1.95 17.75
CA MET A 48 -18.72 0.66 17.17
C MET A 48 -18.01 -0.50 17.87
N LYS A 49 -18.62 -1.68 17.83
CA LYS A 49 -17.98 -2.92 18.31
C LYS A 49 -16.95 -3.37 17.28
N LEU A 50 -15.71 -3.56 17.71
CA LEU A 50 -14.57 -3.86 16.82
C LEU A 50 -14.78 -5.09 15.91
N GLY A 51 -15.57 -6.08 16.32
CA GLY A 51 -15.86 -7.29 15.55
C GLY A 51 -17.25 -7.35 14.91
N ALA A 52 -18.02 -6.25 14.93
CA ALA A 52 -19.33 -6.21 14.28
C ALA A 52 -19.24 -5.92 12.78
N ASP A 53 -18.12 -5.38 12.31
CA ASP A 53 -17.72 -5.40 10.90
C ASP A 53 -16.77 -6.58 10.68
N ALA A 54 -17.16 -7.49 9.79
CA ALA A 54 -16.27 -8.50 9.25
C ALA A 54 -15.00 -7.79 8.74
N THR A 55 -13.83 -8.19 9.25
CA THR A 55 -12.48 -7.79 8.78
C THR A 55 -12.45 -6.43 8.09
N VAL A 56 -12.11 -5.35 8.81
CA VAL A 56 -11.85 -4.05 8.16
C VAL A 56 -10.69 -4.24 7.16
N GLU A 57 -11.04 -4.58 5.92
CA GLU A 57 -10.09 -4.70 4.83
C GLU A 57 -9.52 -3.31 4.62
N VAL A 58 -8.21 -3.21 4.82
CA VAL A 58 -7.52 -1.95 4.65
C VAL A 58 -7.39 -1.73 3.16
N GLU A 59 -8.24 -0.86 2.61
CA GLU A 59 -8.14 -0.47 1.21
C GLU A 59 -6.77 0.17 0.95
N THR A 60 -6.10 -0.26 -0.13
CA THR A 60 -4.74 0.15 -0.47
C THR A 60 -4.60 0.63 -1.91
N ILE A 61 -3.55 1.41 -2.16
CA ILE A 61 -3.10 1.82 -3.49
C ILE A 61 -1.75 1.14 -3.74
N PRO A 62 -1.57 0.38 -4.84
CA PRO A 62 -0.29 -0.24 -5.16
C PRO A 62 0.83 0.79 -5.30
N THR A 63 2.05 0.38 -4.99
CA THR A 63 3.22 1.26 -5.07
C THR A 63 3.83 1.34 -6.47
N GLY A 64 3.41 0.46 -7.37
CA GLY A 64 4.04 0.26 -8.68
C GLY A 64 5.33 -0.58 -8.60
N ALA A 65 5.70 -1.05 -7.41
CA ALA A 65 6.76 -2.02 -7.19
C ALA A 65 6.16 -3.27 -6.52
N LEU A 66 5.94 -4.33 -7.29
CA LEU A 66 5.29 -5.55 -6.78
C LEU A 66 5.99 -6.10 -5.53
N SER A 67 7.33 -6.14 -5.52
CA SER A 67 8.09 -6.58 -4.35
C SER A 67 7.83 -5.73 -3.10
N LEU A 68 7.60 -4.42 -3.27
CA LEU A 68 7.24 -3.53 -2.16
C LEU A 68 5.80 -3.74 -1.69
N ASP A 69 4.85 -3.96 -2.61
CA ASP A 69 3.46 -4.25 -2.25
C ASP A 69 3.35 -5.53 -1.41
N LEU A 70 4.14 -6.55 -1.75
CA LEU A 70 4.30 -7.78 -0.96
C LEU A 70 4.94 -7.53 0.41
N ALA A 71 6.00 -6.70 0.45
CA ALA A 71 6.66 -6.33 1.70
C ALA A 71 5.76 -5.50 2.63
N LEU A 72 4.85 -4.70 2.07
CA LEU A 72 3.86 -3.94 2.81
C LEU A 72 2.77 -4.84 3.42
N GLY A 73 2.56 -6.04 2.86
CA GLY A 73 1.69 -7.09 3.40
C GLY A 73 0.19 -6.85 3.23
N VAL A 74 -0.21 -5.71 2.67
CA VAL A 74 -1.59 -5.32 2.36
C VAL A 74 -1.75 -4.91 0.88
N GLY A 75 -0.75 -5.23 0.04
CA GLY A 75 -0.79 -4.94 -1.40
C GLY A 75 -0.57 -3.47 -1.78
N GLY A 76 -0.11 -2.62 -0.86
CA GLY A 76 0.18 -1.22 -1.17
C GLY A 76 0.14 -0.28 0.04
N VAL A 77 0.01 1.02 -0.24
CA VAL A 77 -0.13 2.07 0.76
C VAL A 77 -1.59 2.23 1.20
N PRO A 78 -1.88 2.32 2.52
CA PRO A 78 -3.24 2.27 3.04
C PRO A 78 -3.97 3.61 2.91
N ARG A 79 -5.19 3.57 2.38
CA ARG A 79 -6.08 4.73 2.26
C ARG A 79 -6.43 5.36 3.60
N GLY A 80 -6.59 6.68 3.59
CA GLY A 80 -6.90 7.48 4.77
C GLY A 80 -5.80 7.53 5.82
N ARG A 81 -4.55 7.26 5.42
CA ARG A 81 -3.38 7.22 6.31
C ARG A 81 -2.23 8.06 5.76
N ILE A 82 -1.31 8.37 6.67
CA ILE A 82 -0.04 9.03 6.36
C ILE A 82 1.04 7.97 6.12
N VAL A 83 1.82 8.13 5.06
CA VAL A 83 3.00 7.32 4.74
C VAL A 83 4.21 8.24 4.63
N GLU A 84 5.31 7.89 5.30
CA GLU A 84 6.58 8.61 5.19
C GLU A 84 7.57 7.79 4.37
N ILE A 85 8.10 8.38 3.31
CA ILE A 85 9.16 7.82 2.47
C ILE A 85 10.43 8.64 2.72
N PHE A 86 11.44 8.04 3.31
CA PHE A 86 12.67 8.77 3.66
C PHE A 86 13.91 8.02 3.23
N GLY A 87 14.98 8.76 3.01
CA GLY A 87 16.22 8.17 2.52
C GLY A 87 17.22 9.23 2.06
N PRO A 88 18.44 8.79 1.69
CA PRO A 88 19.46 9.65 1.10
C PRO A 88 18.96 10.40 -0.15
N GLU A 89 19.67 11.44 -0.54
CA GLU A 89 19.45 12.08 -1.84
C GLU A 89 19.61 11.06 -2.98
N SER A 90 18.86 11.26 -4.07
CA SER A 90 18.87 10.37 -5.24
C SER A 90 18.55 8.89 -4.95
N SER A 91 17.91 8.58 -3.81
CA SER A 91 17.53 7.21 -3.47
C SER A 91 16.26 6.71 -4.18
N GLY A 92 15.52 7.60 -4.84
CA GLY A 92 14.28 7.26 -5.56
C GLY A 92 12.98 7.63 -4.82
N LYS A 93 13.03 8.50 -3.79
CA LYS A 93 11.85 8.95 -3.03
C LYS A 93 10.74 9.50 -3.94
N THR A 94 11.05 10.52 -4.73
CA THR A 94 10.10 11.18 -5.64
C THR A 94 9.65 10.23 -6.76
N THR A 95 10.56 9.40 -7.28
CA THR A 95 10.22 8.33 -8.25
C THR A 95 9.13 7.41 -7.68
N LEU A 96 9.30 6.92 -6.45
CA LEU A 96 8.30 6.06 -5.80
C LEU A 96 6.95 6.78 -5.62
N ILE A 97 6.96 8.07 -5.30
CA ILE A 97 5.72 8.86 -5.25
C ILE A 97 5.04 8.94 -6.61
N TYR A 98 5.78 9.20 -7.69
CA TYR A 98 5.19 9.24 -9.03
C TYR A 98 4.57 7.90 -9.42
N HIS A 99 5.18 6.76 -9.05
CA HIS A 99 4.55 5.46 -9.29
C HIS A 99 3.26 5.27 -8.49
N ILE A 100 3.21 5.67 -7.20
CA ILE A 100 1.98 5.60 -6.40
C ILE A 100 0.89 6.51 -7.01
N ILE A 101 1.25 7.71 -7.46
CA ILE A 101 0.33 8.63 -8.13
C ILE A 101 -0.18 8.02 -9.45
N ALA A 102 0.71 7.48 -10.29
CA ALA A 102 0.32 6.82 -11.54
C ALA A 102 -0.64 5.65 -11.30
N GLN A 103 -0.38 4.83 -10.28
CA GLN A 103 -1.27 3.72 -9.87
C GLN A 103 -2.63 4.21 -9.38
N ALA A 104 -2.68 5.32 -8.64
CA ALA A 104 -3.94 5.92 -8.20
C ALA A 104 -4.73 6.50 -9.39
N GLN A 105 -4.09 7.24 -10.29
CA GLN A 105 -4.72 7.82 -11.48
C GLN A 105 -5.22 6.75 -12.44
N ALA A 106 -4.46 5.67 -12.65
CA ALA A 106 -4.88 4.53 -13.47
C ALA A 106 -6.17 3.86 -12.93
N ARG A 107 -6.46 4.03 -11.64
CA ARG A 107 -7.68 3.56 -10.96
C ARG A 107 -8.78 4.62 -10.88
N GLY A 108 -8.65 5.71 -11.65
CA GLY A 108 -9.60 6.83 -11.69
C GLY A 108 -9.50 7.80 -10.51
N GLY A 109 -8.45 7.69 -9.69
CA GLY A 109 -8.26 8.54 -8.52
C GLY A 109 -7.67 9.91 -8.85
N VAL A 110 -8.07 10.93 -8.08
CA VAL A 110 -7.57 12.29 -8.20
C VAL A 110 -6.34 12.47 -7.31
N CYS A 111 -5.27 13.02 -7.87
CA CYS A 111 -3.99 13.16 -7.17
C CYS A 111 -3.55 14.62 -7.08
N ALA A 112 -2.85 14.94 -5.99
CA ALA A 112 -2.21 16.22 -5.79
C ALA A 112 -0.74 16.08 -5.38
N PHE A 113 0.11 16.96 -5.87
CA PHE A 113 1.54 17.02 -5.59
C PHE A 113 1.92 18.42 -5.09
N VAL A 114 2.42 18.49 -3.87
CA VAL A 114 2.92 19.71 -3.23
C VAL A 114 4.44 19.69 -3.32
N ASP A 115 4.96 20.41 -4.31
CA ASP A 115 6.39 20.53 -4.62
C ASP A 115 7.00 21.66 -3.79
N ALA A 116 7.36 21.35 -2.54
CA ALA A 116 8.06 22.27 -1.66
C ALA A 116 9.57 22.37 -1.97
N GLU A 117 10.15 21.37 -2.65
CA GLU A 117 11.56 21.41 -3.10
C GLU A 117 11.75 22.19 -4.42
N HIS A 118 10.68 22.57 -5.10
CA HIS A 118 10.70 23.21 -6.43
C HIS A 118 11.53 22.42 -7.46
N ALA A 119 11.47 21.09 -7.38
CA ALA A 119 12.32 20.17 -8.13
C ALA A 119 11.51 19.18 -8.99
N MET A 120 10.20 19.40 -9.15
CA MET A 120 9.35 18.53 -9.96
C MET A 120 9.76 18.56 -11.45
N ASP A 121 9.92 17.39 -12.05
CA ASP A 121 10.13 17.21 -13.50
C ASP A 121 8.86 16.58 -14.12
N PRO A 122 8.01 17.39 -14.80
CA PRO A 122 6.80 16.90 -15.45
C PRO A 122 7.08 15.88 -16.57
N ALA A 123 8.21 15.99 -17.27
CA ALA A 123 8.54 15.08 -18.35
C ALA A 123 8.90 13.69 -17.81
N TYR A 124 9.65 13.64 -16.71
CA TYR A 124 9.94 12.39 -16.03
C TYR A 124 8.69 11.76 -15.39
N ALA A 125 7.82 12.56 -14.76
CA ALA A 125 6.54 12.09 -14.22
C ALA A 125 5.66 11.45 -15.32
N ARG A 126 5.55 12.09 -16.50
CA ARG A 126 4.83 11.52 -17.65
C ARG A 126 5.40 10.18 -18.11
N ARG A 127 6.73 10.04 -18.17
CA ARG A 127 7.37 8.78 -18.58
C ARG A 127 7.08 7.63 -17.61
N ILE A 128 6.95 7.93 -16.32
CA ILE A 128 6.52 6.95 -15.30
C ILE A 128 5.05 6.53 -15.47
N GLY A 129 4.24 7.34 -16.17
CA GLY A 129 2.80 7.09 -16.37
C GLY A 129 1.89 7.99 -15.54
N VAL A 130 2.42 9.05 -14.93
CA VAL A 130 1.59 10.08 -14.29
C VAL A 130 0.87 10.87 -15.37
N ASN A 131 -0.45 10.96 -15.28
CA ASN A 131 -1.24 11.90 -16.08
C ASN A 131 -1.03 13.30 -15.52
N THR A 132 -0.07 14.03 -16.09
CA THR A 132 0.28 15.38 -15.64
C THR A 132 -0.76 16.44 -15.97
N ASP A 133 -1.66 16.18 -16.91
CA ASP A 133 -2.68 17.16 -17.31
C ASP A 133 -3.78 17.26 -16.23
N GLU A 134 -4.01 16.15 -15.52
CA GLU A 134 -4.98 16.05 -14.42
C GLU A 134 -4.34 16.08 -13.03
N LEU A 135 -3.00 16.15 -12.93
CA LEU A 135 -2.31 16.21 -11.64
C LEU A 135 -2.42 17.62 -11.05
N LEU A 136 -3.02 17.75 -9.87
CA LEU A 136 -3.04 19.02 -9.15
C LEU A 136 -1.64 19.30 -8.59
N VAL A 137 -1.02 20.41 -8.98
CA VAL A 137 0.32 20.78 -8.50
C VAL A 137 0.27 22.09 -7.72
N SER A 138 0.95 22.13 -6.59
CA SER A 138 1.14 23.34 -5.79
C SER A 138 2.62 23.54 -5.48
N GLN A 139 3.12 24.74 -5.71
CA GLN A 139 4.46 25.18 -5.31
C GLN A 139 4.30 26.28 -4.24
N PRO A 140 4.23 25.89 -2.95
CA PRO A 140 3.98 26.83 -1.87
C PRO A 140 5.24 27.66 -1.53
N ASP A 141 5.03 28.88 -1.07
CA ASP A 141 6.05 29.81 -0.60
C ASP A 141 6.60 29.42 0.79
N TYR A 142 5.76 28.84 1.66
CA TYR A 142 6.14 28.48 3.04
C TYR A 142 5.36 27.27 3.58
N GLY A 143 5.88 26.67 4.65
CA GLY A 143 5.40 25.40 5.19
C GLY A 143 3.95 25.42 5.70
N GLU A 144 3.51 26.51 6.34
CA GLU A 144 2.11 26.65 6.76
C GLU A 144 1.16 26.61 5.57
N GLN A 145 1.46 27.36 4.50
CA GLN A 145 0.65 27.41 3.27
C GLN A 145 0.57 26.03 2.63
N ALA A 146 1.70 25.33 2.52
CA ALA A 146 1.75 23.95 1.99
C ALA A 146 0.77 23.02 2.74
N LEU A 147 0.83 23.04 4.08
CA LEU A 147 0.01 22.16 4.93
C LEU A 147 -1.47 22.59 4.95
N GLU A 148 -1.77 23.87 4.81
CA GLU A 148 -3.14 24.38 4.67
C GLU A 148 -3.76 23.97 3.34
N ILE A 149 -3.02 24.05 2.23
CA ILE A 149 -3.46 23.56 0.92
C ILE A 149 -3.80 22.08 0.99
N VAL A 150 -2.92 21.25 1.58
CA VAL A 150 -3.18 19.82 1.79
C VAL A 150 -4.46 19.61 2.61
N ASP A 151 -4.64 20.35 3.69
CA ASP A 151 -5.81 20.21 4.57
C ASP A 151 -7.12 20.61 3.87
N VAL A 152 -7.10 21.63 3.01
CA VAL A 152 -8.24 22.01 2.15
C VAL A 152 -8.55 20.93 1.13
N LEU A 153 -7.54 20.42 0.41
CA LEU A 153 -7.69 19.36 -0.58
C LEU A 153 -8.27 18.09 0.04
N VAL A 154 -7.75 17.67 1.18
CA VAL A 154 -8.24 16.48 1.90
C VAL A 154 -9.68 16.67 2.38
N ARG A 155 -10.02 17.85 2.92
CA ARG A 155 -11.39 18.13 3.38
C ARG A 155 -12.42 18.16 2.27
N SER A 156 -12.02 18.43 1.03
CA SER A 156 -12.94 18.38 -0.12
C SER A 156 -13.51 16.97 -0.34
N GLY A 157 -12.81 15.92 0.14
CA GLY A 157 -13.17 14.53 -0.11
C GLY A 157 -12.93 14.07 -1.56
N ALA A 158 -12.40 14.95 -2.41
CA ALA A 158 -12.23 14.69 -3.83
C ALA A 158 -10.83 14.18 -4.22
N VAL A 159 -9.87 14.13 -3.29
CA VAL A 159 -8.48 13.73 -3.55
C VAL A 159 -8.19 12.36 -2.95
N ASP A 160 -7.68 11.44 -3.76
CA ASP A 160 -7.30 10.07 -3.36
C ASP A 160 -5.88 10.00 -2.83
N VAL A 161 -4.95 10.75 -3.44
CA VAL A 161 -3.54 10.82 -3.03
C VAL A 161 -3.07 12.26 -2.99
N VAL A 162 -2.45 12.65 -1.88
CA VAL A 162 -1.71 13.91 -1.77
C VAL A 162 -0.28 13.64 -1.36
N ALA A 163 0.67 14.10 -2.16
CA ALA A 163 2.10 13.97 -1.91
C ALA A 163 2.72 15.32 -1.54
N ILE A 164 3.65 15.31 -0.59
CA ILE A 164 4.39 16.48 -0.13
C ILE A 164 5.88 16.18 -0.25
N ASP A 165 6.54 16.85 -1.19
CA ASP A 165 7.96 16.69 -1.50
C ASP A 165 8.70 18.02 -1.27
N SER A 166 9.32 18.27 -0.11
CA SER A 166 9.54 17.38 1.04
C SER A 166 9.32 18.06 2.39
N VAL A 167 9.26 17.27 3.45
CA VAL A 167 9.18 17.78 4.84
C VAL A 167 10.34 18.73 5.17
N ALA A 168 11.53 18.47 4.63
CA ALA A 168 12.70 19.29 4.88
C ALA A 168 12.52 20.73 4.38
N ALA A 169 11.78 20.89 3.28
CA ALA A 169 11.49 22.17 2.63
C ALA A 169 10.23 22.88 3.16
N LEU A 170 9.52 22.30 4.14
CA LEU A 170 8.40 22.95 4.82
C LEU A 170 8.91 24.00 5.82
N THR A 171 9.53 25.06 5.29
CA THR A 171 10.13 26.13 6.08
C THR A 171 9.05 27.07 6.59
N PRO A 172 8.93 27.28 7.90
CA PRO A 172 7.94 28.20 8.47
C PRO A 172 8.10 29.62 7.93
N ARG A 173 6.98 30.34 7.76
CA ARG A 173 7.00 31.73 7.26
C ARG A 173 7.95 32.65 8.04
N VAL A 174 7.95 32.54 9.37
CA VAL A 174 8.80 33.36 10.25
C VAL A 174 10.29 33.08 10.03
N GLU A 175 10.64 31.87 9.60
CA GLU A 175 12.03 31.49 9.30
C GLU A 175 12.46 32.06 7.93
N LEU A 176 11.56 32.08 6.95
CA LEU A 176 11.82 32.65 5.62
C LEU A 176 11.91 34.18 5.61
N GLU A 177 11.09 34.86 6.41
CA GLU A 177 11.10 36.32 6.55
C GLU A 177 12.22 36.82 7.49
N GLY A 178 12.84 35.91 8.25
CA GLY A 178 13.93 36.21 9.19
C GLY A 178 15.27 36.46 8.52
N GLN A 179 16.27 36.88 9.31
CA GLN A 179 17.63 37.05 8.81
C GLN A 179 18.42 35.72 8.91
N MET A 180 19.36 35.52 7.98
CA MET A 180 20.27 34.38 8.05
C MET A 180 21.07 34.43 9.35
N GLY A 181 20.94 33.39 10.18
CA GLY A 181 21.59 33.29 11.49
C GLY A 181 20.65 33.50 12.68
N ASP A 182 19.40 33.90 12.44
CA ASP A 182 18.39 33.98 13.50
C ASP A 182 18.11 32.59 14.11
N GLN A 183 18.17 32.50 15.43
CA GLN A 183 17.91 31.24 16.13
C GLN A 183 16.42 30.98 16.27
N GLN A 184 15.87 30.14 15.41
CA GLN A 184 14.46 29.72 15.48
C GLN A 184 14.35 28.24 15.83
N VAL A 185 14.53 27.92 17.11
CA VAL A 185 14.60 26.52 17.57
C VAL A 185 13.23 25.83 17.46
N GLY A 186 13.18 24.75 16.67
CA GLY A 186 12.06 23.80 16.66
C GLY A 186 10.75 24.34 16.11
N LEU A 187 10.77 25.40 15.29
CA LEU A 187 9.56 25.96 14.70
C LEU A 187 8.89 24.96 13.73
N GLN A 188 9.67 24.38 12.81
CA GLN A 188 9.19 23.35 11.88
C GLN A 188 8.59 22.12 12.61
N ALA A 189 9.20 21.68 13.71
CA ALA A 189 8.69 20.54 14.49
C ALA A 189 7.32 20.83 15.15
N ARG A 190 7.11 22.07 15.60
CA ARG A 190 5.83 22.51 16.17
C ARG A 190 4.76 22.63 15.09
N LEU A 191 5.10 23.21 13.94
CA LEU A 191 4.24 23.29 12.76
C LEU A 191 3.75 21.90 12.34
N MET A 192 4.68 20.95 12.14
CA MET A 192 4.36 19.57 11.77
C MET A 192 3.46 18.90 12.81
N SER A 193 3.74 19.09 14.11
CA SER A 193 2.93 18.51 15.18
C SER A 193 1.49 19.01 15.18
N GLN A 194 1.29 20.30 14.90
CA GLN A 194 -0.04 20.91 14.82
C GLN A 194 -0.79 20.47 13.55
N ALA A 195 -0.12 20.50 12.40
CA ALA A 195 -0.71 20.12 11.12
C ALA A 195 -1.12 18.65 11.09
N LEU A 196 -0.22 17.73 11.47
CA LEU A 196 -0.51 16.30 11.47
C LEU A 196 -1.67 15.92 12.41
N ARG A 197 -1.84 16.64 13.52
CA ARG A 197 -2.98 16.46 14.43
C ARG A 197 -4.32 16.76 13.75
N LYS A 198 -4.36 17.79 12.90
CA LYS A 198 -5.55 18.14 12.12
C LYS A 198 -5.74 17.16 10.95
N LEU A 199 -4.68 16.92 10.18
CA LEU A 199 -4.71 16.10 8.97
C LEU A 199 -5.12 14.65 9.24
N ALA A 200 -4.63 14.02 10.31
CA ALA A 200 -4.86 12.59 10.55
C ALA A 200 -6.36 12.21 10.59
N GLY A 201 -7.20 13.04 11.21
CA GLY A 201 -8.64 12.83 11.25
C GLY A 201 -9.33 13.10 9.91
N ASN A 202 -8.88 14.13 9.17
CA ASN A 202 -9.43 14.48 7.87
C ASN A 202 -9.10 13.42 6.82
N LEU A 203 -7.86 12.95 6.79
CA LEU A 203 -7.40 11.89 5.89
C LEU A 203 -8.22 10.61 6.09
N ASN A 204 -8.43 10.18 7.34
CA ASN A 204 -9.18 8.96 7.61
C ASN A 204 -10.62 9.02 7.09
N ARG A 205 -11.28 10.17 7.26
CA ARG A 205 -12.66 10.39 6.78
C ARG A 205 -12.73 10.46 5.25
N ALA A 206 -11.78 11.16 4.62
CA ALA A 206 -11.73 11.34 3.17
C ALA A 206 -11.16 10.13 2.41
N LYS A 207 -10.60 9.14 3.11
CA LYS A 207 -9.87 8.00 2.53
C LYS A 207 -8.68 8.40 1.65
N THR A 208 -8.19 9.63 1.76
CA THR A 208 -7.00 10.13 1.07
C THR A 208 -5.71 9.54 1.66
N VAL A 209 -4.82 9.03 0.82
CA VAL A 209 -3.44 8.70 1.19
C VAL A 209 -2.62 9.99 1.22
N CYS A 210 -1.90 10.24 2.31
CA CYS A 210 -0.97 11.37 2.40
C CYS A 210 0.47 10.87 2.43
N LEU A 211 1.23 11.16 1.38
CA LEU A 211 2.63 10.79 1.23
C LEU A 211 3.52 11.98 1.62
N PHE A 212 4.48 11.75 2.50
CA PHE A 212 5.55 12.71 2.79
C PHE A 212 6.87 12.11 2.35
N THR A 213 7.67 12.86 1.58
CA THR A 213 9.10 12.57 1.49
C THR A 213 9.86 13.24 2.62
N ASN A 214 10.94 12.61 3.05
CA ASN A 214 11.83 13.21 4.03
C ASN A 214 13.30 12.88 3.74
N GLN A 215 14.19 13.78 4.15
CA GLN A 215 15.62 13.61 3.99
C GLN A 215 16.23 13.00 5.26
N ILE A 216 17.38 12.35 5.10
CA ILE A 216 18.22 11.94 6.23
C ILE A 216 19.20 13.07 6.55
N ARG A 217 19.36 13.36 7.83
CA ARG A 217 20.38 14.24 8.41
C ARG A 217 21.16 13.45 9.45
N GLU A 218 22.31 13.93 9.86
CA GLU A 218 23.08 13.32 10.94
C GLU A 218 23.05 14.20 12.19
N LYS A 219 22.86 13.59 13.35
CA LYS A 219 22.96 14.27 14.64
C LYS A 219 24.42 14.27 15.08
N ILE A 220 24.99 15.46 15.22
CA ILE A 220 26.35 15.66 15.73
C ILE A 220 26.42 15.18 17.19
N GLY A 221 27.50 14.47 17.54
CA GLY A 221 27.79 14.08 18.93
C GLY A 221 27.14 12.76 19.39
N VAL A 222 26.69 11.91 18.48
CA VAL A 222 26.19 10.56 18.82
C VAL A 222 27.36 9.56 18.79
N SER A 223 27.82 9.12 19.96
CA SER A 223 28.92 8.12 20.07
C SER A 223 28.44 6.67 20.09
N PHE A 224 27.13 6.42 20.23
CA PHE A 224 26.54 5.08 20.28
C PHE A 224 25.16 5.05 19.60
N GLY A 225 24.91 4.04 18.76
CA GLY A 225 23.69 3.91 17.96
C GLY A 225 23.80 4.59 16.59
N SER A 226 22.67 4.67 15.87
CA SER A 226 22.64 5.35 14.56
C SER A 226 22.59 6.88 14.75
N PRO A 227 23.47 7.65 14.06
CA PRO A 227 23.43 9.11 14.07
C PRO A 227 22.31 9.69 13.20
N GLU A 228 21.63 8.86 12.39
CA GLU A 228 20.63 9.32 11.44
C GLU A 228 19.38 9.91 12.14
N THR A 229 18.98 11.09 11.67
CA THR A 229 17.80 11.83 12.09
C THR A 229 17.06 12.39 10.88
N GLN A 230 15.88 12.96 11.11
CA GLN A 230 14.98 13.48 10.08
C GLN A 230 14.50 14.90 10.45
N PRO A 231 14.39 15.80 9.46
CA PRO A 231 13.68 17.08 9.60
C PRO A 231 12.21 16.92 10.03
N GLY A 232 11.59 18.02 10.49
CA GLY A 232 10.17 18.04 10.90
C GLY A 232 9.88 17.44 12.29
N GLY A 233 10.91 17.09 13.07
CA GLY A 233 10.76 16.57 14.43
C GLY A 233 10.24 15.13 14.50
N ARG A 234 9.56 14.77 15.59
CA ARG A 234 9.13 13.38 15.84
C ARG A 234 7.68 13.09 15.44
N ALA A 235 6.87 14.12 15.20
CA ALA A 235 5.43 13.97 15.00
C ALA A 235 5.11 13.03 13.82
N LEU A 236 5.74 13.26 12.66
CA LEU A 236 5.54 12.44 11.47
C LEU A 236 5.80 10.95 11.76
N LYS A 237 6.89 10.64 12.47
CA LYS A 237 7.22 9.25 12.86
C LYS A 237 6.09 8.55 13.62
N PHE A 238 5.30 9.27 14.41
CA PHE A 238 4.19 8.69 15.18
C PHE A 238 2.89 8.60 14.38
N TYR A 239 2.59 9.65 13.60
CA TYR A 239 1.37 9.73 12.79
C TYR A 239 1.42 8.81 11.56
N SER A 240 2.58 8.61 10.93
CA SER A 240 2.72 7.70 9.79
C SER A 240 2.29 6.28 10.15
N SER A 241 1.43 5.69 9.34
CA SER A 241 1.04 4.28 9.44
C SER A 241 2.09 3.36 8.84
N GLN A 242 2.74 3.80 7.76
CA GLN A 242 3.89 3.14 7.16
C GLN A 242 5.06 4.11 7.07
N ARG A 243 6.28 3.61 7.30
CA ARG A 243 7.52 4.36 7.12
C ARG A 243 8.48 3.52 6.29
N LEU A 244 8.94 4.08 5.19
CA LEU A 244 9.73 3.41 4.16
C LEU A 244 11.12 4.04 4.10
N ASP A 245 12.15 3.29 4.49
CA ASP A 245 13.56 3.67 4.35
C ASP A 245 14.06 3.20 2.98
N ILE A 246 14.18 4.13 2.02
CA ILE A 246 14.56 3.86 0.64
C ILE A 246 16.01 4.25 0.40
N ARG A 247 16.82 3.28 -0.08
CA ARG A 247 18.26 3.45 -0.32
C ARG A 247 18.67 2.85 -1.66
N ARG A 248 19.55 3.53 -2.38
CA ARG A 248 20.32 2.93 -3.48
C ARG A 248 21.33 1.95 -2.90
N ILE A 249 21.31 0.71 -3.37
CA ILE A 249 22.28 -0.32 -2.96
C ILE A 249 23.31 -0.64 -4.03
N GLU A 250 22.96 -0.49 -5.31
CA GLU A 250 23.87 -0.74 -6.44
C GLU A 250 23.54 0.18 -7.61
N THR A 251 24.52 0.48 -8.46
CA THR A 251 24.32 1.15 -9.75
C THR A 251 24.29 0.08 -10.85
N LEU A 252 23.20 0.01 -11.59
CA LEU A 252 23.03 -0.91 -12.72
C LEU A 252 23.79 -0.34 -13.92
N LYS A 253 24.59 -1.19 -14.58
CA LYS A 253 25.41 -0.79 -15.73
C LYS A 253 25.14 -1.66 -16.94
N ASN A 254 25.17 -1.04 -18.12
CA ASN A 254 25.26 -1.72 -19.41
C ASN A 254 26.63 -1.41 -20.02
N GLY A 255 27.56 -2.37 -19.94
CA GLY A 255 28.96 -2.12 -20.25
C GLY A 255 29.55 -1.06 -19.30
N THR A 256 29.90 0.10 -19.83
CA THR A 256 30.46 1.24 -19.07
C THR A 256 29.41 2.26 -18.65
N GLU A 257 28.21 2.23 -19.23
CA GLU A 257 27.16 3.22 -19.01
C GLU A 257 26.31 2.86 -17.80
N ALA A 258 26.01 3.85 -16.94
CA ALA A 258 25.08 3.68 -15.83
C ALA A 258 23.64 3.85 -16.33
N VAL A 259 22.85 2.78 -16.26
CA VAL A 259 21.49 2.73 -16.82
C VAL A 259 20.39 2.79 -15.76
N GLY A 260 20.74 2.63 -14.49
CA GLY A 260 19.77 2.67 -13.40
C GLY A 260 20.40 2.39 -12.04
N ASN A 261 19.54 2.20 -11.04
CA ASN A 261 19.92 1.88 -9.67
C ASN A 261 19.15 0.66 -9.18
N ARG A 262 19.82 -0.25 -8.49
CA ARG A 262 19.16 -1.20 -7.60
C ARG A 262 18.81 -0.47 -6.31
N VAL A 263 17.55 -0.50 -5.94
CA VAL A 263 17.02 0.20 -4.78
C VAL A 263 16.46 -0.82 -3.79
N ARG A 264 16.75 -0.59 -2.50
CA ARG A 264 16.18 -1.34 -1.39
C ARG A 264 15.27 -0.43 -0.59
N VAL A 265 14.06 -0.90 -0.30
CA VAL A 265 13.11 -0.24 0.59
C VAL A 265 12.87 -1.10 1.81
N LYS A 266 13.16 -0.60 3.00
CA LYS A 266 12.87 -1.27 4.27
C LYS A 266 11.63 -0.65 4.93
N VAL A 267 10.67 -1.50 5.29
CA VAL A 267 9.45 -1.08 5.99
C VAL A 267 9.75 -0.94 7.49
N VAL A 268 10.31 0.21 7.90
CA VAL A 268 10.73 0.43 9.30
C VAL A 268 9.58 0.64 10.27
N LYS A 269 8.37 0.89 9.76
CA LYS A 269 7.13 0.93 10.52
C LYS A 269 5.97 0.47 9.64
N ASN A 270 5.10 -0.36 10.18
CA ASN A 270 3.86 -0.78 9.55
C ASN A 270 2.79 -0.96 10.63
N LYS A 271 1.65 -0.25 10.50
CA LYS A 271 0.49 -0.36 11.42
C LYS A 271 -0.63 -1.25 10.87
N VAL A 272 -0.51 -1.72 9.64
CA VAL A 272 -1.58 -2.46 8.94
C VAL A 272 -1.18 -3.90 8.59
N ALA A 273 0.11 -4.21 8.64
CA ALA A 273 0.65 -5.57 8.57
C ALA A 273 2.00 -5.66 9.31
N ALA A 274 2.68 -6.81 9.19
CA ALA A 274 3.98 -7.03 9.81
C ALA A 274 5.04 -6.01 9.32
N PRO A 275 5.77 -5.34 10.23
CA PRO A 275 6.86 -4.44 9.87
C PRO A 275 8.16 -5.21 9.57
N PHE A 276 9.20 -4.47 9.18
CA PHE A 276 10.59 -4.90 9.00
C PHE A 276 10.89 -5.82 7.81
N ARG A 277 9.88 -6.11 6.99
CA ARG A 277 10.11 -6.63 5.64
C ARG A 277 10.87 -5.59 4.80
N GLN A 278 11.56 -6.09 3.78
CA GLN A 278 12.28 -5.28 2.82
C GLN A 278 11.94 -5.75 1.42
N ALA A 279 12.00 -4.82 0.48
CA ALA A 279 11.82 -5.07 -0.93
C ALA A 279 13.02 -4.52 -1.70
N GLU A 280 13.38 -5.20 -2.77
CA GLU A 280 14.36 -4.72 -3.73
C GLU A 280 13.74 -4.68 -5.12
N PHE A 281 14.13 -3.66 -5.88
CA PHE A 281 13.68 -3.46 -7.25
C PHE A 281 14.64 -2.55 -8.00
N ASP A 282 14.55 -2.58 -9.33
CA ASP A 282 15.36 -1.74 -10.20
C ASP A 282 14.63 -0.44 -10.50
N VAL A 283 15.35 0.68 -10.43
CA VAL A 283 14.91 2.00 -10.91
C VAL A 283 15.76 2.39 -12.11
N GLU A 284 15.17 2.36 -13.29
CA GLU A 284 15.80 2.70 -14.56
C GLU A 284 15.71 4.20 -14.83
N TYR A 285 16.81 4.78 -15.32
CA TYR A 285 16.84 6.21 -15.60
C TYR A 285 15.89 6.56 -16.74
N GLY A 286 15.02 7.54 -16.50
CA GLY A 286 14.03 8.00 -17.46
C GLY A 286 12.76 7.14 -17.57
N MET A 287 12.73 5.93 -17.01
CA MET A 287 11.57 5.02 -17.05
C MET A 287 10.93 4.79 -15.68
N GLY A 288 11.72 4.85 -14.60
CA GLY A 288 11.25 4.61 -13.24
C GLY A 288 11.45 3.15 -12.79
N ILE A 289 10.59 2.68 -11.89
CA ILE A 289 10.60 1.32 -11.34
C ILE A 289 10.26 0.33 -12.45
N SER A 290 11.12 -0.68 -12.64
CA SER A 290 10.89 -1.73 -13.65
C SER A 290 10.03 -2.86 -13.09
N ALA A 291 8.79 -2.96 -13.59
CA ALA A 291 7.86 -4.03 -13.26
C ALA A 291 8.42 -5.40 -13.69
N GLU A 292 8.97 -5.50 -14.89
CA GLU A 292 9.57 -6.71 -15.45
C GLU A 292 10.75 -7.19 -14.59
N GLY A 293 11.55 -6.24 -14.09
CA GLY A 293 12.64 -6.55 -13.16
C GLY A 293 12.14 -7.15 -11.86
N SER A 294 11.06 -6.61 -11.29
CA SER A 294 10.43 -7.15 -10.08
C SER A 294 9.80 -8.52 -10.31
N ILE A 295 9.09 -8.73 -11.42
CA ILE A 295 8.50 -10.03 -11.77
C ILE A 295 9.60 -11.07 -11.94
N LEU A 296 10.67 -10.75 -12.65
CA LEU A 296 11.81 -11.66 -12.85
C LEU A 296 12.47 -12.05 -11.53
N ASP A 297 12.66 -11.11 -10.61
CA ASP A 297 13.26 -11.40 -9.30
C ASP A 297 12.39 -12.34 -8.46
N LEU A 298 11.09 -12.07 -8.39
CA LEU A 298 10.15 -12.93 -7.67
C LEU A 298 10.04 -14.32 -8.32
N ALA A 299 10.02 -14.39 -9.65
CA ALA A 299 9.99 -15.65 -10.37
C ALA A 299 11.27 -16.48 -10.15
N LEU A 300 12.42 -15.84 -9.97
CA LEU A 300 13.68 -16.51 -9.60
C LEU A 300 13.66 -16.98 -8.13
N GLU A 301 13.14 -16.15 -7.22
CA GLU A 301 13.03 -16.48 -5.79
C GLU A 301 12.11 -17.68 -5.55
N HIS A 302 11.08 -17.84 -6.36
CA HIS A 302 10.09 -18.92 -6.27
C HIS A 302 10.30 -20.06 -7.27
N ASP A 303 11.51 -20.19 -7.84
CA ASP A 303 11.90 -21.28 -8.76
C ASP A 303 11.02 -21.43 -10.03
N LEU A 304 10.25 -20.41 -10.39
CA LEU A 304 9.43 -20.37 -11.62
C LEU A 304 10.29 -20.08 -12.86
N VAL A 305 11.30 -19.22 -12.71
CA VAL A 305 12.33 -18.96 -13.74
C VAL A 305 13.65 -19.56 -13.26
N ARG A 306 14.32 -20.30 -14.14
CA ARG A 306 15.63 -20.91 -13.87
C ARG A 306 16.74 -20.07 -14.49
N LYS A 307 17.85 -19.97 -13.76
CA LYS A 307 19.09 -19.33 -14.24
C LYS A 307 20.19 -20.38 -14.44
N SER A 308 20.63 -20.57 -15.68
CA SER A 308 21.75 -21.45 -16.01
C SER A 308 22.91 -20.62 -16.58
N GLY A 309 23.91 -20.35 -15.74
CA GLY A 309 25.01 -19.44 -16.07
C GLY A 309 24.48 -18.01 -16.26
N SER A 310 24.58 -17.49 -17.49
CA SER A 310 24.03 -16.18 -17.86
C SER A 310 22.63 -16.25 -18.49
N PHE A 311 22.07 -17.43 -18.72
CA PHE A 311 20.77 -17.58 -19.39
C PHE A 311 19.62 -17.73 -18.40
N PHE A 312 18.49 -17.12 -18.75
CA PHE A 312 17.22 -17.23 -18.03
C PHE A 312 16.22 -18.04 -18.86
N SER A 313 15.54 -18.98 -18.23
CA SER A 313 14.55 -19.85 -18.88
C SER A 313 13.29 -20.01 -18.02
N TYR A 314 12.15 -20.05 -18.68
CA TYR A 314 10.84 -20.31 -18.10
C TYR A 314 10.29 -21.62 -18.66
N GLY A 315 10.28 -22.68 -17.86
CA GLY A 315 10.09 -24.04 -18.39
C GLY A 315 11.15 -24.38 -19.44
N GLU A 316 10.70 -24.74 -20.65
CA GLU A 316 11.55 -24.98 -21.83
C GLU A 316 11.83 -23.69 -22.64
N LEU A 317 11.13 -22.60 -22.37
CA LEU A 317 11.28 -21.35 -23.09
C LEU A 317 12.51 -20.58 -22.60
N ARG A 318 13.38 -20.19 -23.53
CA ARG A 318 14.54 -19.34 -23.21
C ARG A 318 14.13 -17.87 -23.28
N LEU A 319 14.15 -17.20 -22.14
CA LEU A 319 13.78 -15.77 -22.04
C LEU A 319 14.88 -14.83 -22.54
N GLY A 320 16.15 -15.19 -22.30
CA GLY A 320 17.27 -14.34 -22.73
C GLY A 320 18.61 -14.65 -22.08
N GLN A 321 19.65 -13.96 -22.57
CA GLN A 321 20.98 -13.97 -21.97
C GLN A 321 21.22 -12.68 -21.19
N GLY A 322 21.43 -12.78 -19.88
CA GLY A 322 21.63 -11.66 -19.00
C GLY A 322 20.32 -10.96 -18.63
N ARG A 323 20.33 -10.24 -17.50
CA ARG A 323 19.13 -9.61 -16.92
C ARG A 323 18.47 -8.60 -17.86
N ILE A 324 19.27 -7.78 -18.54
CA ILE A 324 18.79 -6.70 -19.41
C ILE A 324 17.98 -7.27 -20.58
N ASN A 325 18.52 -8.25 -21.29
CA ASN A 325 17.83 -8.86 -22.44
C ASN A 325 16.58 -9.63 -22.01
N THR A 326 16.62 -10.32 -20.87
CA THR A 326 15.44 -10.99 -20.32
C THR A 326 14.33 -10.00 -19.99
N LYS A 327 14.66 -8.83 -19.43
CA LYS A 327 13.66 -7.78 -19.15
C LYS A 327 13.08 -7.19 -20.43
N ALA A 328 13.92 -6.93 -21.43
CA ALA A 328 13.45 -6.47 -22.75
C ALA A 328 12.49 -7.49 -23.39
N PHE A 329 12.82 -8.79 -23.30
CA PHE A 329 11.93 -9.85 -23.77
C PHE A 329 10.56 -9.83 -23.04
N LEU A 330 10.54 -9.68 -21.72
CA LEU A 330 9.29 -9.60 -20.95
C LEU A 330 8.49 -8.32 -21.26
N ALA A 331 9.17 -7.22 -21.56
CA ALA A 331 8.51 -5.97 -21.96
C ALA A 331 7.85 -6.09 -23.35
N GLU A 332 8.47 -6.82 -24.27
CA GLU A 332 7.94 -7.07 -25.63
C GLU A 332 6.86 -8.16 -25.65
N ASN A 333 6.91 -9.13 -24.73
CA ASN A 333 6.02 -10.28 -24.69
C ASN A 333 5.12 -10.24 -23.44
N THR A 334 4.13 -9.36 -23.46
CA THR A 334 3.25 -9.10 -22.31
C THR A 334 2.44 -10.33 -21.89
N GLU A 335 2.05 -11.21 -22.82
CA GLU A 335 1.33 -12.45 -22.50
C GLU A 335 2.13 -13.37 -21.56
N ILE A 336 3.42 -13.55 -21.86
CA ILE A 336 4.33 -14.38 -21.04
C ILE A 336 4.62 -13.68 -19.71
N ARG A 337 4.82 -12.36 -19.74
CA ARG A 337 5.02 -11.56 -18.52
C ARG A 337 3.85 -11.73 -17.56
N ASP A 338 2.63 -11.58 -18.05
CA ASP A 338 1.40 -11.63 -17.26
C ASP A 338 1.13 -13.07 -16.77
N GLU A 339 1.48 -14.09 -17.56
CA GLU A 339 1.45 -15.49 -17.11
C GLU A 339 2.41 -15.74 -15.95
N ILE A 340 3.67 -15.29 -16.06
CA ILE A 340 4.68 -15.44 -15.00
C ILE A 340 4.24 -14.69 -13.74
N GLU A 341 3.76 -13.44 -13.89
CA GLU A 341 3.24 -12.66 -12.77
C GLU A 341 2.06 -13.37 -12.09
N SER A 342 1.13 -13.91 -12.88
CA SER A 342 -0.02 -14.65 -12.34
C SER A 342 0.40 -15.86 -11.50
N LYS A 343 1.36 -16.65 -12.01
CA LYS A 343 1.92 -17.79 -11.27
C LYS A 343 2.71 -17.38 -10.03
N VAL A 344 3.42 -16.26 -10.07
CA VAL A 344 4.07 -15.69 -8.89
C VAL A 344 3.03 -15.36 -7.81
N LEU A 345 1.94 -14.70 -8.20
CA LEU A 345 0.85 -14.34 -7.27
C LEU A 345 0.13 -15.57 -6.71
N GLU A 346 -0.05 -16.63 -7.51
CA GLU A 346 -0.61 -17.91 -7.06
C GLU A 346 0.28 -18.60 -6.03
N VAL A 347 1.60 -18.70 -6.28
CA VAL A 347 2.56 -19.27 -5.32
C VAL A 347 2.58 -18.50 -4.00
N LEU A 348 2.37 -17.19 -4.07
CA LEU A 348 2.29 -16.31 -2.91
C LEU A 348 0.93 -16.36 -2.19
N GLY A 349 -0.06 -17.09 -2.74
CA GLY A 349 -1.41 -17.20 -2.16
C GLY A 349 -2.21 -15.90 -2.24
N LEU A 350 -1.88 -15.02 -3.18
CA LEU A 350 -2.55 -13.72 -3.39
C LEU A 350 -3.59 -13.76 -4.52
N ARG A 351 -3.73 -14.92 -5.17
CA ARG A 351 -4.76 -15.22 -6.16
C ARG A 351 -5.36 -16.57 -5.80
N ASP A 352 -6.68 -16.64 -5.65
CA ASP A 352 -7.36 -17.92 -5.46
C ASP A 352 -7.15 -18.79 -6.71
N GLN A 353 -6.79 -20.06 -6.51
CA GLN A 353 -6.85 -21.03 -7.59
C GLN A 353 -8.29 -21.06 -8.11
N PRO A 354 -8.55 -21.04 -9.43
CA PRO A 354 -9.85 -21.49 -9.91
C PRO A 354 -10.01 -22.91 -9.38
N ALA A 355 -11.02 -23.12 -8.54
CA ALA A 355 -11.36 -24.43 -8.01
C ALA A 355 -11.46 -25.38 -9.19
N SER A 356 -10.52 -26.32 -9.29
CA SER A 356 -10.62 -27.42 -10.22
C SER A 356 -11.88 -28.18 -9.84
N ASP A 357 -12.89 -28.14 -10.71
CA ASP A 357 -14.09 -28.98 -10.66
C ASP A 357 -13.67 -30.45 -10.74
N GLU A 358 -13.32 -31.03 -9.59
CA GLU A 358 -13.37 -32.47 -9.36
C GLU A 358 -14.37 -32.74 -8.23
N SER A 359 -15.65 -32.65 -8.58
CA SER A 359 -16.71 -33.36 -7.87
C SER A 359 -17.61 -34.10 -8.86
N ALA A 360 -17.04 -35.09 -9.54
CA ALA A 360 -17.80 -36.13 -10.22
C ALA A 360 -17.56 -37.48 -9.53
N GLY A 361 -18.59 -37.98 -8.85
CA GLY A 361 -18.76 -39.42 -8.65
C GLY A 361 -18.70 -39.91 -7.21
N THR A 362 -19.73 -39.63 -6.42
CA THR A 362 -20.31 -40.68 -5.57
C THR A 362 -21.83 -40.51 -5.50
N THR A 363 -22.50 -41.08 -6.49
CA THR A 363 -23.95 -41.30 -6.46
C THR A 363 -24.27 -42.37 -5.42
N ASN A 364 -24.91 -41.96 -4.32
CA ASN A 364 -25.64 -42.88 -3.45
C ASN A 364 -26.93 -43.31 -4.15
N SER A 365 -26.98 -44.56 -4.60
CA SER A 365 -28.20 -45.24 -5.02
C SER A 365 -28.77 -46.08 -3.87
N THR A 366 -29.87 -45.61 -3.29
CA THR A 366 -30.82 -46.47 -2.55
C THR A 366 -32.20 -46.17 -3.11
N GLY A 367 -32.83 -47.21 -3.65
CA GLY A 367 -34.09 -47.12 -4.40
C GLY A 367 -35.36 -47.28 -3.57
N ALA A 368 -36.46 -46.91 -4.23
CA ALA A 368 -37.85 -47.39 -4.15
C ALA A 368 -38.63 -46.38 -5.02
N GLY A 369 -39.22 -46.70 -6.18
CA GLY A 369 -40.16 -47.77 -6.45
C GLY A 369 -41.58 -47.23 -6.25
N ASP A 370 -42.26 -46.76 -7.31
CA ASP A 370 -43.54 -47.30 -7.80
C ASP A 370 -44.06 -46.54 -9.04
N ALA A 371 -44.91 -47.23 -9.79
CA ALA A 371 -45.36 -47.05 -11.16
C ALA A 371 -46.41 -45.95 -11.43
N GLY A 372 -46.59 -45.62 -12.71
CA GLY A 372 -47.74 -44.88 -13.24
C GLY A 372 -47.65 -44.65 -14.75
N GLU A 373 -48.50 -45.34 -15.50
CA GLU A 373 -48.58 -45.45 -16.95
C GLU A 373 -48.94 -44.18 -17.75
N ALA A 374 -48.63 -44.29 -19.05
CA ALA A 374 -49.38 -43.83 -20.22
C ALA A 374 -49.24 -42.37 -20.72
N GLY A 375 -48.67 -42.26 -21.93
CA GLY A 375 -49.53 -41.90 -23.06
C GLY A 375 -49.20 -40.63 -23.83
N SER A 376 -48.91 -40.86 -25.12
CA SER A 376 -49.19 -40.01 -26.29
C SER A 376 -48.06 -39.18 -26.88
N ALA A 377 -47.93 -39.42 -28.17
CA ALA A 377 -47.07 -38.79 -29.16
C ALA A 377 -47.53 -37.36 -29.49
N GLY A 378 -46.58 -36.55 -29.97
CA GLY A 378 -46.83 -35.23 -30.52
C GLY A 378 -45.60 -34.73 -31.25
N GLU A 379 -45.54 -35.04 -32.54
CA GLU A 379 -44.58 -34.62 -33.55
C GLU A 379 -44.76 -33.12 -33.92
N VAL A 380 -43.79 -32.61 -34.70
CA VAL A 380 -43.76 -31.37 -35.52
C VAL A 380 -43.65 -30.02 -34.79
N ALA A 381 -42.85 -29.02 -35.20
CA ALA A 381 -42.19 -28.76 -36.48
C ALA A 381 -41.01 -27.75 -36.33
N LEU A 382 -40.00 -27.91 -37.18
CA LEU A 382 -39.06 -26.85 -37.59
C LEU A 382 -39.75 -25.88 -38.58
N ALA A 383 -39.42 -24.59 -38.50
CA ALA A 383 -39.39 -23.65 -39.63
C ALA A 383 -38.50 -22.45 -39.20
N GLN A 384 -37.25 -22.36 -39.67
CA GLN A 384 -36.80 -21.71 -40.92
C GLN A 384 -37.06 -20.20 -40.98
N GLU A 385 -35.94 -19.48 -41.15
CA GLU A 385 -35.78 -18.06 -41.49
C GLU A 385 -36.55 -17.66 -42.76
N PRO A 386 -36.65 -16.36 -43.04
CA PRO A 386 -35.87 -15.93 -44.19
C PRO A 386 -35.11 -14.60 -44.04
N GLU A 387 -34.01 -14.61 -44.79
CA GLU A 387 -33.19 -13.54 -45.35
C GLU A 387 -33.88 -12.22 -45.76
N ARG A 388 -33.04 -11.16 -45.69
CA ARG A 388 -32.90 -9.98 -46.58
C ARG A 388 -33.95 -8.86 -46.53
N GLU A 389 -33.44 -7.64 -46.28
CA GLU A 389 -33.34 -6.66 -47.37
C GLU A 389 -32.27 -5.60 -47.10
N ALA A 390 -31.62 -5.17 -48.19
CA ALA A 390 -30.55 -4.20 -48.24
C ALA A 390 -31.11 -2.80 -48.51
N ALA A 391 -30.54 -1.78 -47.86
CA ALA A 391 -30.35 -0.42 -48.35
C ALA A 391 -29.27 0.26 -47.51
#